data_AF-A0A1S3Q5V3-F1
#
_entry.id   AF-A0A1S3Q5V3-F1
#
_cell.length_a   1.000
_cell.length_b   1.000
_cell.length_c   1.000
_cell.angle_alpha   90.00
_cell.angle_beta   90.00
_cell.angle_gamma   90.00
#
_symmetry.space_group_name_H-M   'P 1'
#
loop_
_entity.id
_entity.type
_entity.pdbx_description
1 polymer ?
#
loop_
_entity_poly.entity_id
_entity_poly.type
_entity_poly.pdbx_seq_one_letter_code
_entity_poly.pdbx_strand_id
1 'polypeptide(L)'
;MSQQKVQQRFQEREKELKELQQAVESLKRSAQSAVEDSDEIFTELIRSIERRSSEVKELIRAQEKAQVSQAEGLLEQLKQEIAELRKRSTELEQLSHTEDHIHFLQSYQSISSISVSSDLPSIVVRPLQYFGDVSKTVSELREKLEDFLKGEWTKISTTVNIVDVVLPPEPKTREQLLQCKGVSNGRASLTTERKPSQVHLCIRSATLISTVPGMLGAEMNSPDLVPPMELSF
;
A
#
# COMPACT_ATOMS: atom_id res chain seq x y z
N MET A 1 15.62 62.45 -15.83
CA MET A 1 16.37 61.50 -14.99
C MET A 1 17.85 61.87 -15.02
N SER A 2 18.59 61.76 -13.91
CA SER A 2 20.04 62.01 -13.87
C SER A 2 20.85 60.75 -14.19
N GLN A 3 22.07 60.91 -14.69
CA GLN A 3 23.00 59.82 -15.02
C GLN A 3 23.22 58.85 -13.84
N GLN A 4 23.31 59.38 -12.62
CA GLN A 4 23.46 58.60 -11.39
C GLN A 4 22.26 57.65 -11.14
N LYS A 5 21.02 58.08 -11.43
CA LYS A 5 19.82 57.24 -11.28
C LYS A 5 19.79 56.08 -12.28
N VAL A 6 20.30 56.30 -13.50
CA VAL A 6 20.41 55.26 -14.52
C VAL A 6 21.45 54.22 -14.09
N GLN A 7 22.62 54.66 -13.62
CA GLN A 7 23.68 53.76 -13.14
C GLN A 7 23.24 52.90 -11.95
N GLN A 8 22.51 53.49 -11.00
CA GLN A 8 21.97 52.76 -9.86
C GLN A 8 20.96 51.67 -10.28
N ARG A 9 20.03 52.00 -11.19
CA ARG A 9 19.08 51.02 -11.72
C ARG A 9 19.76 49.91 -12.50
N PHE A 10 20.81 50.23 -13.24
CA PHE A 10 21.60 49.22 -13.96
C PHE A 10 22.20 48.20 -12.99
N GLN A 11 22.87 48.66 -11.93
CA GLN A 11 23.45 47.79 -10.89
C GLN A 11 22.39 46.95 -10.15
N GLU A 12 21.22 47.54 -9.83
CA GLU A 12 20.11 46.81 -9.22
C GLU A 12 19.61 45.68 -10.13
N ARG A 13 19.44 45.95 -11.43
CA ARG A 13 19.00 44.95 -12.42
C ARG A 13 20.05 43.86 -12.66
N GLU A 14 21.34 44.19 -12.67
CA GLU A 14 22.42 43.20 -12.75
C GLU A 14 22.44 42.28 -11.53
N LYS A 15 22.19 42.82 -10.33
CA LYS A 15 22.08 42.04 -9.10
C LYS A 15 20.87 41.11 -9.14
N GLU A 16 19.69 41.63 -9.47
CA GLU A 16 18.45 40.84 -9.61
C GLU A 16 18.61 39.72 -10.66
N LEU A 17 19.30 40.00 -11.77
CA LEU A 17 19.58 38.98 -12.79
C LEU A 17 20.42 37.83 -12.23
N LYS A 18 21.48 38.13 -11.47
CA LYS A 18 22.35 37.11 -10.86
C LYS A 18 21.60 36.29 -9.81
N GLU A 19 20.81 36.93 -8.95
CA GLU A 19 20.00 36.24 -7.94
C GLU A 19 18.97 35.31 -8.60
N LEU A 20 18.31 35.76 -9.67
CA LEU A 20 17.36 34.93 -10.41
C LEU A 20 18.05 33.74 -11.10
N GLN A 21 19.22 33.95 -11.70
CA GLN A 21 20.01 32.84 -12.30
C GLN A 21 20.35 31.78 -11.25
N GLN A 22 20.82 32.20 -10.08
CA GLN A 22 21.14 31.28 -8.97
C GLN A 22 19.90 30.55 -8.46
N ALA A 23 18.76 31.23 -8.31
CA ALA A 23 17.51 30.62 -7.89
C ALA A 23 17.03 29.55 -8.88
N VAL A 24 17.11 29.83 -10.19
CA VAL A 24 16.75 28.87 -11.25
C VAL A 24 17.67 27.65 -11.23
N GLU A 25 18.98 27.84 -11.09
CA GLU A 25 19.94 26.73 -11.00
C GLU A 25 19.73 25.90 -9.73
N SER A 26 19.41 26.54 -8.61
CA SER A 26 19.09 25.87 -7.35
C SER A 26 17.83 25.02 -7.47
N LEU A 27 16.76 25.57 -8.09
CA LEU A 27 15.54 24.81 -8.36
C LEU A 27 15.83 23.59 -9.23
N LYS A 28 16.58 23.76 -10.33
CA LYS A 28 16.92 22.64 -11.23
C LYS A 28 17.64 21.52 -10.49
N ARG A 29 18.64 21.87 -9.66
CA ARG A 29 19.36 20.88 -8.84
C ARG A 29 18.46 20.21 -7.82
N SER A 30 17.61 20.98 -7.14
CA SER A 30 16.64 20.43 -6.17
C SER A 30 15.63 19.49 -6.83
N ALA A 31 15.13 19.83 -8.02
CA ALA A 31 14.21 18.99 -8.78
C ALA A 31 14.88 17.69 -9.22
N GLN A 32 16.12 17.77 -9.71
CA GLN A 32 16.89 16.58 -10.09
C GLN A 32 17.14 15.65 -8.90
N SER A 33 17.55 16.20 -7.75
CA SER A 33 17.72 15.41 -6.51
C SER A 33 16.42 14.73 -6.11
N ALA A 34 15.29 15.43 -6.14
CA ALA A 34 13.99 14.85 -5.79
C ALA A 34 13.56 13.73 -6.74
N VAL A 35 13.93 13.80 -8.03
CA VAL A 35 13.70 12.72 -9.00
C VAL A 35 14.56 11.50 -8.64
N GLU A 36 15.85 11.70 -8.39
CA GLU A 36 16.78 10.62 -8.04
C GLU A 36 16.35 9.91 -6.74
N ASP A 37 16.01 10.67 -5.71
CA ASP A 37 15.50 10.14 -4.43
C ASP A 37 14.19 9.34 -4.64
N SER A 38 13.29 9.85 -5.49
CA SER A 38 12.03 9.17 -5.81
C SER A 38 12.27 7.85 -6.56
N ASP A 39 13.19 7.86 -7.53
CA ASP A 39 13.56 6.69 -8.32
C ASP A 39 14.16 5.59 -7.42
N GLU A 40 15.01 5.95 -6.46
CA GLU A 40 15.56 5.02 -5.48
C GLU A 40 14.44 4.35 -4.66
N ILE A 41 13.53 5.15 -4.08
CA ILE A 41 12.40 4.67 -3.29
C ILE A 41 11.51 3.72 -4.11
N PHE A 42 11.12 4.10 -5.32
CA PHE A 42 10.30 3.22 -6.17
C PHE A 42 11.02 1.93 -6.53
N THR A 43 12.32 2.00 -6.78
CA THR A 43 13.12 0.80 -7.07
C THR A 43 13.15 -0.16 -5.89
N GLU A 44 13.30 0.32 -4.65
CA GLU A 44 13.23 -0.51 -3.44
C GLU A 44 11.86 -1.17 -3.24
N LEU A 45 10.78 -0.43 -3.52
CA LEU A 45 9.41 -0.94 -3.47
C LEU A 45 9.19 -2.06 -4.49
N ILE A 46 9.63 -1.86 -5.74
CA ILE A 46 9.54 -2.87 -6.80
C ILE A 46 10.28 -4.14 -6.37
N ARG A 47 11.53 -4.03 -5.93
CA ARG A 47 12.32 -5.18 -5.44
C ARG A 47 11.62 -5.92 -4.30
N SER A 48 10.95 -5.18 -3.41
CA SER A 48 10.21 -5.78 -2.30
C SER A 48 8.98 -6.56 -2.77
N ILE A 49 8.26 -6.05 -3.77
CA ILE A 49 7.13 -6.76 -4.39
C ILE A 49 7.61 -8.01 -5.13
N GLU A 50 8.70 -7.93 -5.88
CA GLU A 50 9.31 -9.07 -6.59
C GLU A 50 9.75 -10.17 -5.60
N ARG A 51 10.33 -9.78 -4.46
CA ARG A 51 10.68 -10.71 -3.38
C ARG A 51 9.45 -11.42 -2.85
N ARG A 52 8.38 -10.69 -2.49
CA ARG A 52 7.13 -11.29 -2.01
C ARG A 52 6.48 -12.20 -3.06
N SER A 53 6.53 -11.81 -4.33
CA SER A 53 6.05 -12.66 -5.44
C SER A 53 6.79 -14.00 -5.49
N SER A 54 8.11 -13.97 -5.29
CA SER A 54 8.94 -15.18 -5.24
C SER A 54 8.61 -16.04 -4.03
N GLU A 55 8.48 -15.44 -2.84
CA GLU A 55 8.09 -16.15 -1.61
C GLU A 55 6.75 -16.89 -1.76
N VAL A 56 5.73 -16.26 -2.35
CA VAL A 56 4.44 -16.92 -2.60
C VAL A 56 4.58 -18.12 -3.52
N LYS A 57 5.39 -18.03 -4.59
CA LYS A 57 5.66 -19.16 -5.50
C LYS A 57 6.34 -20.31 -4.76
N GLU A 58 7.35 -20.01 -3.97
CA GLU A 58 8.07 -21.03 -3.18
C GLU A 58 7.15 -21.72 -2.18
N LEU A 59 6.27 -20.98 -1.50
CA LEU A 59 5.28 -21.56 -0.59
C LEU A 59 4.33 -22.53 -1.30
N ILE A 60 3.83 -22.15 -2.49
CA ILE A 60 2.97 -23.02 -3.30
C ILE A 60 3.72 -24.29 -3.72
N ARG A 61 4.95 -24.16 -4.22
CA ARG A 61 5.77 -25.30 -4.67
C ARG A 61 6.17 -26.22 -3.52
N ALA A 62 6.49 -25.67 -2.35
CA ALA A 62 6.80 -26.45 -1.17
C ALA A 62 5.59 -27.28 -0.71
N GLN A 63 4.40 -26.65 -0.67
CA GLN A 63 3.17 -27.35 -0.30
C GLN A 63 2.77 -28.40 -1.34
N GLU A 64 2.86 -28.08 -2.63
CA GLU A 64 2.63 -29.03 -3.73
C GLU A 64 3.53 -30.25 -3.56
N LYS A 65 4.84 -30.05 -3.42
CA LYS A 65 5.81 -31.14 -3.25
C LYS A 65 5.50 -32.00 -2.03
N ALA A 66 5.22 -31.39 -0.89
CA ALA A 66 4.91 -32.11 0.35
C ALA A 66 3.67 -32.99 0.22
N GLN A 67 2.59 -32.44 -0.36
CA GLN A 67 1.33 -33.18 -0.55
C GLN A 67 1.46 -34.28 -1.61
N VAL A 68 2.18 -34.02 -2.71
CA VAL A 68 2.45 -35.02 -3.75
C VAL A 68 3.29 -36.17 -3.19
N SER A 69 4.40 -35.88 -2.50
CA SER A 69 5.24 -36.94 -1.92
C SER A 69 4.48 -37.80 -0.89
N GLN A 70 3.59 -37.18 -0.10
CA GLN A 70 2.72 -37.93 0.82
C GLN A 70 1.74 -38.84 0.05
N ALA A 71 1.10 -38.32 -0.99
CA ALA A 71 0.14 -39.07 -1.80
C ALA A 71 0.81 -40.22 -2.56
N GLU A 72 2.01 -40.02 -3.12
CA GLU A 72 2.80 -41.05 -3.79
C GLU A 72 3.19 -42.18 -2.83
N GLY A 73 3.58 -41.86 -1.59
CA GLY A 73 3.86 -42.86 -0.55
C GLY A 73 2.63 -43.73 -0.23
N LEU A 74 1.46 -43.11 -0.06
CA LEU A 74 0.21 -43.83 0.17
C LEU A 74 -0.20 -44.68 -1.05
N LEU A 75 0.03 -44.17 -2.26
CA LEU A 75 -0.26 -44.89 -3.50
C LEU A 75 0.58 -46.17 -3.59
N GLU A 76 1.86 -46.11 -3.23
CA GLU A 76 2.75 -47.27 -3.27
C GLU A 76 2.37 -48.31 -2.21
N GLN A 77 2.05 -47.87 -1.00
CA GLN A 77 1.54 -48.75 0.06
C GLN A 77 0.27 -49.48 -0.39
N LEU A 78 -0.68 -48.76 -0.99
CA LEU A 78 -1.93 -49.34 -1.46
C LEU A 78 -1.72 -50.33 -2.61
N LYS A 79 -0.79 -50.06 -3.53
CA LYS A 79 -0.44 -51.00 -4.61
C LYS A 79 0.14 -52.30 -4.05
N GLN A 80 1.03 -52.21 -3.05
CA GLN A 80 1.62 -53.37 -2.41
C GLN A 80 0.57 -54.21 -1.69
N GLU A 81 -0.32 -53.57 -0.93
CA GLU A 81 -1.42 -54.26 -0.25
C GLU A 81 -2.36 -54.97 -1.24
N ILE A 82 -2.74 -54.32 -2.35
CA ILE A 82 -3.54 -54.95 -3.41
C ILE A 82 -2.81 -56.16 -4.01
N ALA A 83 -1.50 -56.09 -4.22
CA ALA A 83 -0.71 -57.19 -4.77
C ALA A 83 -0.67 -58.40 -3.80
N GLU A 84 -0.48 -58.14 -2.51
CA GLU A 84 -0.50 -59.17 -1.47
C GLU A 84 -1.88 -59.81 -1.31
N LEU A 85 -2.94 -59.00 -1.30
CA LEU A 85 -4.33 -59.49 -1.26
C LEU A 85 -4.67 -60.33 -2.49
N ARG A 86 -4.23 -59.93 -3.69
CA ARG A 86 -4.40 -60.73 -4.92
C ARG A 86 -3.69 -62.07 -4.83
N LYS A 87 -2.43 -62.09 -4.39
CA LYS A 87 -1.65 -63.33 -4.20
C LYS A 87 -2.37 -64.26 -3.23
N ARG A 88 -2.80 -63.74 -2.07
CA ARG A 88 -3.53 -64.51 -1.07
C ARG A 88 -4.86 -65.05 -1.61
N SER A 89 -5.60 -64.23 -2.35
CA SER A 89 -6.84 -64.65 -3.01
C SER A 89 -6.59 -65.83 -3.95
N THR A 90 -5.51 -65.81 -4.74
CA THR A 90 -5.17 -66.92 -5.63
C THR A 90 -4.73 -68.18 -4.88
N GLU A 91 -3.99 -68.06 -3.79
CA GLU A 91 -3.58 -69.19 -2.94
C GLU A 91 -4.78 -69.84 -2.25
N LEU A 92 -5.72 -69.03 -1.74
CA LEU A 92 -6.97 -69.52 -1.15
C LEU A 92 -7.87 -70.20 -2.18
N GLU A 93 -7.97 -69.65 -3.38
CA GLU A 93 -8.71 -70.27 -4.50
C GLU A 93 -8.10 -71.61 -4.89
N GLN A 94 -6.77 -71.73 -4.98
CA GLN A 94 -6.12 -73.02 -5.26
C GLN A 94 -6.36 -74.04 -4.14
N LEU A 95 -6.29 -73.59 -2.88
CA LEU A 95 -6.47 -74.44 -1.72
C LEU A 95 -7.90 -74.99 -1.62
N SER A 96 -8.92 -74.21 -2.02
CA SER A 96 -10.32 -74.64 -2.00
C SER A 96 -10.61 -75.82 -2.94
N HIS A 97 -9.79 -76.00 -3.98
CA HIS A 97 -9.89 -77.11 -4.94
C HIS A 97 -9.07 -78.34 -4.54
N THR A 98 -8.40 -78.33 -3.37
CA THR A 98 -7.56 -79.44 -2.91
C THR A 98 -8.39 -80.51 -2.21
N GLU A 99 -8.28 -81.77 -2.66
CA GLU A 99 -8.98 -82.93 -2.05
C GLU A 99 -8.25 -83.52 -0.83
N ASP A 100 -6.94 -83.24 -0.67
CA ASP A 100 -6.16 -83.67 0.50
C ASP A 100 -6.44 -82.77 1.72
N HIS A 101 -7.21 -83.33 2.66
CA HIS A 101 -7.61 -82.62 3.88
C HIS A 101 -6.45 -82.31 4.84
N ILE A 102 -5.35 -83.09 4.83
CA ILE A 102 -4.19 -82.81 5.68
C ILE A 102 -3.41 -81.63 5.10
N HIS A 103 -3.15 -81.64 3.79
CA HIS A 103 -2.52 -80.53 3.08
C HIS A 103 -3.36 -79.24 3.18
N PHE A 104 -4.69 -79.37 3.10
CA PHE A 104 -5.61 -78.26 3.32
C PHE A 104 -5.40 -77.60 4.68
N LEU A 105 -5.42 -78.37 5.76
CA LEU A 105 -5.26 -77.85 7.12
C LEU A 105 -3.90 -77.18 7.33
N GLN A 106 -2.82 -77.79 6.84
CA GLN A 106 -1.47 -77.23 6.96
C GLN A 106 -1.32 -75.92 6.19
N SER A 107 -1.76 -75.88 4.92
CA SER A 107 -1.62 -74.70 4.08
C SER A 107 -2.53 -73.56 4.53
N TYR A 108 -3.76 -73.87 4.96
CA TYR A 108 -4.68 -72.87 5.49
C TYR A 108 -4.11 -72.23 6.77
N GLN A 109 -3.47 -73.01 7.64
CA GLN A 109 -2.82 -72.49 8.84
C GLN A 109 -1.64 -71.56 8.50
N SER A 110 -0.84 -71.90 7.48
CA SER A 110 0.24 -71.02 6.99
C SER A 110 -0.27 -69.73 6.36
N ILE A 111 -1.33 -69.78 5.56
CA ILE A 111 -1.93 -68.58 4.94
C ILE A 111 -2.60 -67.72 6.02
N SER A 112 -3.37 -68.31 6.93
CA SER A 112 -4.08 -67.59 7.99
C SER A 112 -3.17 -66.97 9.05
N SER A 113 -2.03 -67.59 9.37
CA SER A 113 -1.07 -67.06 10.36
C SER A 113 -0.25 -65.87 9.88
N ILE A 114 -0.12 -65.69 8.56
CA ILE A 114 0.36 -64.43 8.00
C ILE A 114 -0.77 -63.42 8.16
N SER A 115 -0.75 -62.71 9.29
CA SER A 115 -1.53 -61.49 9.47
C SER A 115 -1.05 -60.51 8.41
N VAL A 116 -1.79 -60.41 7.30
CA VAL A 116 -1.67 -59.26 6.41
C VAL A 116 -2.01 -58.08 7.31
N SER A 117 -0.97 -57.35 7.68
CA SER A 117 -0.96 -56.04 8.33
C SER A 117 -2.37 -55.50 8.51
N SER A 118 -2.99 -55.74 9.67
CA SER A 118 -4.34 -55.25 9.97
C SER A 118 -4.34 -53.74 9.82
N ASP A 119 -5.08 -53.31 8.80
CA ASP A 119 -5.72 -52.01 8.66
C ASP A 119 -4.77 -50.82 8.45
N LEU A 120 -4.25 -50.67 7.22
CA LEU A 120 -4.00 -49.30 6.76
C LEU A 120 -5.34 -48.56 6.90
N PRO A 121 -5.43 -47.49 7.73
CA PRO A 121 -6.69 -46.79 7.91
C PRO A 121 -7.18 -46.31 6.54
N SER A 122 -8.49 -46.48 6.29
CA SER A 122 -9.13 -46.13 5.02
C SER A 122 -8.63 -44.77 4.53
N ILE A 123 -8.01 -44.77 3.36
CA ILE A 123 -7.44 -43.55 2.76
C ILE A 123 -8.62 -42.64 2.40
N VAL A 124 -8.80 -41.57 3.18
CA VAL A 124 -9.79 -40.54 2.88
C VAL A 124 -9.23 -39.63 1.80
N VAL A 125 -9.69 -39.83 0.56
CA VAL A 125 -9.41 -38.91 -0.55
C VAL A 125 -10.29 -37.67 -0.34
N ARG A 126 -9.69 -36.56 0.09
CA ARG A 126 -10.42 -35.29 0.16
C ARG A 126 -10.66 -34.77 -1.25
N PRO A 127 -11.86 -34.21 -1.52
CA PRO A 127 -12.10 -33.43 -2.73
C PRO A 127 -11.04 -32.33 -2.84
N LEU A 128 -10.54 -32.09 -4.06
CA LEU A 128 -9.42 -31.18 -4.30
C LEU A 128 -9.76 -29.76 -3.84
N GLN A 129 -9.26 -29.37 -2.68
CA GLN A 129 -9.12 -27.97 -2.29
C GLN A 129 -7.82 -27.46 -2.92
N TYR A 130 -7.96 -26.91 -4.12
CA TYR A 130 -6.85 -26.34 -4.89
C TYR A 130 -6.37 -25.00 -4.31
N PHE A 131 -5.19 -24.57 -4.73
CA PHE A 131 -4.60 -23.24 -4.46
C PHE A 131 -5.43 -22.04 -4.97
N GLY A 132 -6.71 -22.22 -5.35
CA GLY A 132 -7.59 -21.15 -5.82
C GLY A 132 -7.77 -20.03 -4.80
N ASP A 133 -7.83 -20.38 -3.51
CA ASP A 133 -7.90 -19.40 -2.42
C ASP A 133 -6.65 -18.52 -2.35
N VAL A 134 -5.47 -19.06 -2.70
CA VAL A 134 -4.22 -18.27 -2.75
C VAL A 134 -4.33 -17.18 -3.81
N SER A 135 -4.83 -17.51 -5.01
CA SER A 135 -5.03 -16.53 -6.08
C SER A 135 -6.02 -15.44 -5.66
N LYS A 136 -7.09 -15.81 -4.93
CA LYS A 136 -8.05 -14.86 -4.39
C LYS A 136 -7.39 -13.92 -3.38
N THR A 137 -6.65 -14.45 -2.42
CA THR A 137 -5.94 -13.63 -1.42
C THR A 137 -4.91 -12.70 -2.06
N VAL A 138 -4.18 -13.15 -3.09
CA VAL A 138 -3.25 -12.28 -3.84
C VAL A 138 -4.00 -11.18 -4.61
N SER A 139 -5.19 -11.47 -5.12
CA SER A 139 -6.04 -10.47 -5.78
C SER A 139 -6.53 -9.40 -4.81
N GLU A 140 -6.97 -9.80 -3.61
CA GLU A 140 -7.36 -8.88 -2.54
C GLU A 140 -6.18 -8.00 -2.08
N LEU A 141 -4.96 -8.55 -2.03
CA LEU A 141 -3.75 -7.77 -1.77
C LEU A 141 -3.51 -6.72 -2.85
N ARG A 142 -3.65 -7.09 -4.13
CA ARG A 142 -3.50 -6.17 -5.27
C ARG A 142 -4.49 -5.00 -5.15
N GLU A 143 -5.77 -5.28 -4.93
CA GLU A 143 -6.81 -4.24 -4.80
C GLU A 143 -6.48 -3.24 -3.69
N LYS A 144 -6.10 -3.74 -2.50
CA LYS A 144 -5.70 -2.88 -1.37
C LYS A 144 -4.48 -2.00 -1.69
N LEU A 145 -3.51 -2.56 -2.41
CA LEU A 145 -2.32 -1.81 -2.81
C LEU A 145 -2.65 -0.72 -3.84
N GLU A 146 -3.48 -1.02 -4.84
CA GLU A 146 -3.92 -0.06 -5.85
C GLU A 146 -4.71 1.10 -5.22
N ASP A 147 -5.61 0.80 -4.28
CA ASP A 147 -6.38 1.81 -3.56
C ASP A 147 -5.47 2.72 -2.71
N PHE A 148 -4.50 2.14 -2.00
CA PHE A 148 -3.53 2.89 -1.22
C PHE A 148 -2.70 3.84 -2.11
N LEU A 149 -2.16 3.31 -3.22
CA LEU A 149 -1.34 4.09 -4.16
C LEU A 149 -2.12 5.26 -4.77
N LYS A 150 -3.41 5.06 -5.10
CA LYS A 150 -4.27 6.12 -5.62
C LYS A 150 -4.45 7.28 -4.62
N GLY A 151 -4.60 6.96 -3.33
CA GLY A 151 -4.70 7.95 -2.26
C GLY A 151 -3.42 8.77 -2.12
N GLU A 152 -2.27 8.10 -2.03
CA GLU A 152 -0.97 8.77 -1.86
C GLU A 152 -0.53 9.55 -3.10
N TRP A 153 -0.87 9.08 -4.31
CA TRP A 153 -0.59 9.80 -5.55
C TRP A 153 -1.16 11.20 -5.58
N THR A 154 -2.38 11.39 -5.03
CA THR A 154 -3.03 12.69 -4.94
C THR A 154 -2.23 13.66 -4.07
N LYS A 155 -1.63 13.17 -2.98
CA LYS A 155 -0.77 13.98 -2.10
C LYS A 155 0.55 14.34 -2.78
N ILE A 156 1.20 13.36 -3.41
CA ILE A 156 2.45 13.57 -4.16
C ILE A 156 2.24 14.63 -5.24
N SER A 157 1.19 14.49 -6.06
CA SER A 157 0.86 15.45 -7.10
C SER A 157 0.60 16.85 -6.55
N THR A 158 -0.06 16.96 -5.39
CA THR A 158 -0.30 18.25 -4.75
C THR A 158 1.01 18.90 -4.29
N THR A 159 1.91 18.14 -3.66
CA THR A 159 3.20 18.64 -3.17
C THR A 159 4.10 19.15 -4.30
N VAL A 160 4.15 18.43 -5.44
CA VAL A 160 4.93 18.85 -6.62
C VAL A 160 4.43 20.20 -7.17
N ASN A 161 3.12 20.43 -7.16
CA ASN A 161 2.49 21.63 -7.71
C ASN A 161 2.62 22.89 -6.82
N ILE A 162 3.21 22.80 -5.62
CA ILE A 162 3.38 23.95 -4.70
C ILE A 162 4.66 24.75 -4.99
N VAL A 163 5.63 24.17 -5.69
CA VAL A 163 6.95 24.78 -5.89
C VAL A 163 6.87 25.94 -6.87
N ASP A 164 7.12 27.16 -6.39
CA ASP A 164 7.17 28.38 -7.19
C ASP A 164 8.52 29.10 -7.01
N VAL A 165 9.13 29.51 -8.12
CA VAL A 165 10.44 30.21 -8.14
C VAL A 165 10.29 31.71 -8.31
N VAL A 166 9.14 32.19 -8.78
CA VAL A 166 8.96 33.61 -9.09
C VAL A 166 7.74 34.16 -8.37
N LEU A 167 7.99 34.85 -7.26
CA LEU A 167 7.01 35.77 -6.70
C LEU A 167 6.92 37.01 -7.61
N PRO A 168 5.71 37.54 -7.88
CA PRO A 168 5.57 38.79 -8.62
C PRO A 168 6.35 39.91 -7.90
N PRO A 169 6.96 40.84 -8.65
CA PRO A 169 7.75 41.92 -8.05
C PRO A 169 6.90 42.69 -7.04
N GLU A 170 7.43 42.88 -5.84
CA GLU A 170 6.76 43.70 -4.82
C GLU A 170 6.55 45.12 -5.38
N PRO A 171 5.31 45.64 -5.37
CA PRO A 171 5.04 46.97 -5.88
C PRO A 171 5.72 48.01 -4.99
N LYS A 172 6.78 48.64 -5.51
CA LYS A 172 7.58 49.66 -4.80
C LYS A 172 6.90 51.05 -4.79
N THR A 173 5.76 51.21 -5.48
CA THR A 173 5.03 52.48 -5.62
C THR A 173 3.51 52.27 -5.54
N ARG A 174 2.79 53.27 -5.03
CA ARG A 174 1.32 53.25 -4.88
C ARG A 174 0.60 52.96 -6.19
N GLU A 175 1.14 53.44 -7.30
CA GLU A 175 0.60 53.27 -8.66
C GLU A 175 0.76 51.83 -9.15
N GLN A 176 1.91 51.19 -8.87
CA GLN A 176 2.15 49.78 -9.19
C GLN A 176 1.21 48.86 -8.39
N LEU A 177 0.93 49.22 -7.13
CA LEU A 177 0.03 48.50 -6.25
C LEU A 177 -1.44 48.59 -6.74
N LEU A 178 -1.82 49.72 -7.33
CA LEU A 178 -3.13 49.90 -7.98
C LEU A 178 -3.25 49.12 -9.30
N GLN A 179 -2.15 48.96 -10.04
CA GLN A 179 -2.13 48.25 -11.32
C GLN A 179 -2.21 46.72 -11.17
N CYS A 180 -1.74 46.17 -10.03
CA CYS A 180 -1.88 44.76 -9.68
C CYS A 180 -3.35 44.29 -9.50
N LYS A 181 -4.33 45.21 -9.44
CA LYS A 181 -5.76 44.87 -9.40
C LYS A 181 -6.34 44.50 -10.78
N GLY A 182 -5.58 44.65 -11.86
CA GLY A 182 -6.07 44.54 -13.24
C GLY A 182 -5.86 43.19 -13.94
N VAL A 183 -5.14 42.23 -13.35
CA VAL A 183 -4.95 40.89 -13.97
C VAL A 183 -5.93 39.89 -13.38
N SER A 184 -7.21 40.19 -13.54
CA SER A 184 -8.28 39.19 -13.55
C SER A 184 -9.35 39.67 -14.53
N ASN A 185 -9.06 39.52 -15.82
CA ASN A 185 -10.06 39.70 -16.85
C ASN A 185 -11.03 38.52 -16.78
N GLY A 186 -12.06 38.68 -15.95
CA GLY A 186 -13.08 37.69 -15.65
C GLY A 186 -13.99 38.26 -14.57
N ARG A 187 -15.06 38.92 -15.01
CA ARG A 187 -16.25 39.37 -14.26
C ARG A 187 -16.18 39.12 -12.74
N ALA A 188 -15.93 40.18 -11.98
CA ALA A 188 -16.00 40.16 -10.53
C ALA A 188 -17.43 39.83 -10.07
N SER A 189 -17.65 38.57 -9.71
CA SER A 189 -18.68 38.16 -8.78
C SER A 189 -17.98 37.75 -7.50
N LEU A 190 -18.34 38.37 -6.38
CA LEU A 190 -17.95 37.96 -5.03
C LEU A 190 -18.64 36.63 -4.72
N THR A 191 -18.11 35.53 -5.24
CA THR A 191 -18.46 34.19 -4.76
C THR A 191 -17.30 33.69 -3.91
N THR A 192 -17.62 33.34 -2.67
CA THR A 192 -16.76 32.74 -1.66
C THR A 192 -16.27 31.36 -2.09
N GLU A 193 -15.40 31.30 -3.08
CA GLU A 193 -14.54 30.15 -3.38
C GLU A 193 -13.22 30.66 -3.98
N ARG A 194 -12.35 31.20 -3.12
CA ARG A 194 -10.93 31.38 -3.47
C ARG A 194 -10.14 30.22 -2.89
N LYS A 195 -9.32 29.59 -3.75
CA LYS A 195 -8.30 28.62 -3.35
C LYS A 195 -7.42 29.22 -2.22
N PRO A 196 -7.07 28.44 -1.17
CA PRO A 196 -6.33 28.93 0.01
C PRO A 196 -5.01 29.64 -0.35
N SER A 197 -4.37 29.22 -1.44
CA SER A 197 -3.09 29.75 -1.92
C SER A 197 -3.15 31.19 -2.43
N GLN A 198 -4.32 31.69 -2.86
CA GLN A 198 -4.47 33.05 -3.37
C GLN A 198 -4.86 34.05 -2.28
N VAL A 199 -5.47 33.59 -1.19
CA VAL A 199 -5.86 34.43 -0.05
C VAL A 199 -4.65 34.75 0.84
N HIS A 200 -3.71 33.81 0.96
CA HIS A 200 -2.51 33.99 1.78
C HIS A 200 -1.54 35.06 1.25
N LEU A 201 -1.62 35.41 -0.04
CA LEU A 201 -0.75 36.40 -0.68
C LEU A 201 -1.26 37.84 -0.52
N CYS A 202 -2.56 38.06 -0.32
CA CYS A 202 -3.11 39.42 -0.16
C CYS A 202 -3.14 39.94 1.27
N ILE A 203 -3.04 39.09 2.30
CA ILE A 203 -3.25 39.52 3.70
C ILE A 203 -1.96 40.05 4.36
N ARG A 204 -0.76 39.83 3.80
CA ARG A 204 0.50 40.26 4.43
C ARG A 204 0.81 41.77 4.38
N SER A 205 -0.06 42.62 3.81
CA SER A 205 0.16 44.09 3.75
C SER A 205 -1.00 44.94 4.28
N ALA A 206 -1.84 44.40 5.17
CA ALA A 206 -2.85 45.19 5.88
C ALA A 206 -2.65 45.16 7.41
N THR A 207 -1.51 45.67 7.88
CA THR A 207 -1.38 46.13 9.26
C THR A 207 -1.29 47.64 9.27
N LEU A 208 -2.44 48.31 9.44
CA LEU A 208 -2.64 49.55 10.21
C LEU A 208 -3.99 50.17 9.82
N ILE A 209 -4.98 50.03 10.70
CA ILE A 209 -5.72 51.10 11.38
C ILE A 209 -6.71 50.38 12.29
N SER A 210 -6.39 50.24 13.58
CA SER A 210 -7.41 50.13 14.61
C SER A 210 -7.62 51.55 15.12
N THR A 211 -8.83 52.06 14.94
CA THR A 211 -9.33 53.26 15.62
C THR A 211 -10.54 52.78 16.40
N VAL A 212 -10.42 52.78 17.73
CA VAL A 212 -11.56 52.62 18.65
C VAL A 212 -12.37 53.93 18.56
N PRO A 213 -13.71 53.86 18.41
CA PRO A 213 -14.55 54.28 19.53
C PRO A 213 -15.88 53.52 19.65
N GLY A 214 -16.38 53.40 20.88
CA GLY A 214 -17.84 53.47 21.12
C GLY A 214 -18.46 52.33 21.94
N MET A 215 -18.50 52.54 23.25
CA MET A 215 -19.43 51.96 24.23
C MET A 215 -20.87 51.79 23.70
N LEU A 216 -21.52 50.65 24.00
CA LEU A 216 -22.73 50.54 24.85
C LEU A 216 -23.29 49.10 24.80
N GLY A 217 -23.61 48.54 25.97
CA GLY A 217 -24.83 47.73 26.10
C GLY A 217 -24.69 46.26 26.52
N ALA A 218 -25.10 46.02 27.76
CA ALA A 218 -25.86 44.86 28.24
C ALA A 218 -25.13 43.55 28.60
N GLU A 219 -24.73 43.54 29.87
CA GLU A 219 -24.99 42.53 30.92
C GLU A 219 -25.88 41.30 30.65
N MET A 220 -25.53 40.26 31.42
CA MET A 220 -26.32 39.15 31.97
C MET A 220 -26.67 37.96 31.06
N ASN A 221 -25.93 36.85 31.23
CA ASN A 221 -26.53 35.69 31.88
C ASN A 221 -25.48 34.71 32.45
N SER A 222 -25.73 34.25 33.67
CA SER A 222 -24.90 33.36 34.48
C SER A 222 -24.72 31.96 33.90
N PRO A 223 -23.63 31.26 34.26
CA PRO A 223 -23.47 29.82 34.08
C PRO A 223 -24.01 29.08 35.31
N ASP A 224 -24.59 27.90 35.14
CA ASP A 224 -24.83 27.03 36.29
C ASP A 224 -24.62 25.55 35.99
N LEU A 225 -23.92 24.94 36.95
CA LEU A 225 -23.90 23.53 37.36
C LEU A 225 -23.07 22.50 36.57
N VAL A 226 -21.82 22.37 37.01
CA VAL A 226 -21.15 21.06 37.18
C VAL A 226 -20.94 20.84 38.69
N PRO A 227 -21.34 19.70 39.28
CA PRO A 227 -21.14 19.43 40.70
C PRO A 227 -19.76 18.78 40.98
N PRO A 228 -19.18 18.96 42.19
CA PRO A 228 -17.91 18.36 42.56
C PRO A 228 -18.08 16.95 43.17
N MET A 229 -17.12 16.08 42.86
CA MET A 229 -16.78 14.88 43.63
C MET A 229 -15.93 15.28 44.84
N GLU A 230 -16.30 14.81 46.03
CA GLU A 230 -15.38 14.60 47.16
C GLU A 230 -15.85 13.39 47.99
N LEU A 231 -14.88 12.76 48.65
CA LEU A 231 -14.81 11.35 49.07
C LEU A 231 -15.38 11.03 50.48
N SER A 232 -15.57 9.72 50.69
CA SER A 232 -15.46 8.93 51.94
C SER A 232 -16.51 9.07 53.05
N PHE A 233 -17.28 8.01 53.33
CA PHE A 233 -16.96 6.89 54.22
C PHE A 233 -17.86 5.68 53.92
#